data_AF-A0A1Y3XEM1-F1
#
_entry.id   AF-A0A1Y3XEM1-F1
#
_cell.length_a   1.000
_cell.length_b   1.000
_cell.length_c   1.000
_cell.angle_alpha   90.00
_cell.angle_beta   90.00
_cell.angle_gamma   90.00
#
_symmetry.space_group_name_H-M   'P 1'
#
loop_
_entity.id
_entity.type
_entity.pdbx_description
1 polymer ?
#
loop_
_entity_poly.entity_id
_entity_poly.type
_entity_poly.pdbx_seq_one_letter_code
_entity_poly.pdbx_strand_id
1 'polypeptide(L)'
;MKCKCYRKSRRGAIPQRDLFFAQKRGCSRAMKYLTLKDRRLIAKLYRQEARVLDIANKVGCHPGTIYEELRRGATGKLDENQRPEYDPDLAQKEVRASIRRRGNHRKAPMPNTKEED
;
A
#
# COMPACT_ATOMS: atom_id res chain seq x y z
N MET A 1 -23.36 -2.13 0.96
CA MET A 1 -22.76 -3.42 1.41
C MET A 1 -21.99 -3.19 2.71
N LYS A 2 -22.40 -3.83 3.82
CA LYS A 2 -21.82 -3.61 5.17
C LYS A 2 -20.89 -4.79 5.53
N CYS A 3 -19.60 -4.53 5.72
CA CYS A 3 -18.65 -5.55 6.19
C CYS A 3 -18.87 -5.81 7.70
N LYS A 4 -19.15 -7.06 8.05
CA LYS A 4 -19.25 -7.55 9.44
C LYS A 4 -17.87 -7.97 9.92
N CYS A 5 -17.17 -7.13 10.67
CA CYS A 5 -15.90 -7.48 11.31
C CYS A 5 -16.18 -7.94 12.74
N TYR A 6 -15.96 -9.23 13.00
CA TYR A 6 -16.30 -9.89 14.25
C TYR A 6 -15.44 -9.43 15.44
N ARG A 7 -16.13 -9.34 16.58
CA ARG A 7 -15.73 -8.96 17.93
C ARG A 7 -15.02 -10.13 18.62
N LYS A 8 -13.94 -9.86 19.36
CA LYS A 8 -13.73 -10.36 20.73
C LYS A 8 -12.53 -9.69 21.39
N SER A 9 -12.84 -8.84 22.37
CA SER A 9 -11.90 -8.32 23.36
C SER A 9 -11.36 -9.45 24.24
N ARG A 10 -10.18 -9.26 24.82
CA ARG A 10 -9.91 -9.61 26.23
C ARG A 10 -8.59 -9.00 26.75
N ARG A 11 -8.79 -8.15 27.78
CA ARG A 11 -7.90 -7.79 28.91
C ARG A 11 -6.88 -6.65 28.72
N GLY A 12 -7.01 -5.66 29.61
CA GLY A 12 -6.13 -4.51 29.77
C GLY A 12 -6.94 -3.22 29.87
N ALA A 13 -7.44 -2.88 31.07
CA ALA A 13 -8.10 -1.60 31.32
C ALA A 13 -7.09 -0.47 31.16
N ILE A 14 -7.21 0.33 30.10
CA ILE A 14 -6.41 1.54 29.91
C ILE A 14 -7.06 2.64 30.76
N PRO A 15 -6.33 3.28 31.69
CA PRO A 15 -6.87 4.30 32.57
C PRO A 15 -7.36 5.54 31.80
N GLN A 16 -8.38 6.15 32.38
CA GLN A 16 -9.26 7.18 31.87
C GLN A 16 -8.58 8.56 31.73
N ARG A 17 -7.43 8.72 31.06
CA ARG A 17 -6.73 10.03 30.98
C ARG A 17 -6.06 10.43 29.66
N ASP A 18 -6.11 9.61 28.61
CA ASP A 18 -5.67 10.04 27.27
C ASP A 18 -6.83 10.01 26.26
N LEU A 19 -7.76 10.94 26.47
CA LEU A 19 -8.89 11.26 25.61
C LEU A 19 -8.43 12.06 24.38
N PHE A 20 -7.74 11.47 23.40
CA PHE A 20 -7.66 12.09 22.04
C PHE A 20 -7.45 11.11 20.86
N PHE A 21 -7.51 9.79 21.06
CA PHE A 21 -7.53 8.82 19.95
C PHE A 21 -8.73 7.86 20.00
N ALA A 22 -9.80 8.27 20.68
CA ALA A 22 -11.08 7.63 20.50
C ALA A 22 -11.72 8.19 19.22
N GLN A 23 -12.09 7.27 18.32
CA GLN A 23 -13.35 7.29 17.56
C GLN A 23 -13.19 7.20 16.02
N LYS A 24 -13.57 6.03 15.49
CA LYS A 24 -14.18 5.78 14.15
C LYS A 24 -13.22 5.82 12.93
N ARG A 25 -13.02 4.78 12.11
CA ARG A 25 -13.80 3.57 11.80
C ARG A 25 -12.88 2.51 11.17
N GLY A 26 -13.12 1.25 11.50
CA GLY A 26 -12.56 0.09 10.84
C GLY A 26 -12.90 0.05 9.34
N CYS A 27 -11.98 0.57 8.53
CA CYS A 27 -11.82 0.17 7.16
C CYS A 27 -10.40 -0.36 7.04
N SER A 28 -10.19 -1.61 7.45
CA SER A 28 -9.02 -2.39 7.03
C SER A 28 -9.14 -2.62 5.53
N ARG A 29 -9.00 -1.55 4.74
CA ARG A 29 -8.93 -1.64 3.28
C ARG A 29 -7.73 -2.52 3.00
N ALA A 30 -7.97 -3.65 2.34
CA ALA A 30 -6.92 -4.63 2.11
C ALA A 30 -5.73 -3.97 1.40
N MET A 31 -4.51 -4.28 1.84
CA MET A 31 -3.33 -4.00 1.03
C MET A 31 -3.38 -4.91 -0.19
N LYS A 32 -3.91 -4.38 -1.29
CA LYS A 32 -4.00 -5.06 -2.58
C LYS A 32 -2.79 -4.68 -3.43
N TYR A 33 -2.30 -5.63 -4.22
CA TYR A 33 -1.36 -5.32 -5.31
C TYR A 33 -2.09 -4.55 -6.43
N LEU A 34 -1.61 -3.34 -6.72
CA LEU A 34 -2.14 -2.52 -7.80
C LEU A 34 -1.78 -3.13 -9.16
N THR A 35 -2.75 -3.19 -10.07
CA THR A 35 -2.54 -3.55 -11.47
C THR A 35 -2.14 -2.32 -12.29
N LEU A 36 -1.65 -2.51 -13.53
CA LEU A 36 -1.34 -1.38 -14.40
C LEU A 36 -2.58 -0.51 -14.71
N LYS A 37 -3.77 -1.13 -14.78
CA LYS A 37 -5.04 -0.41 -14.95
C LYS A 37 -5.32 0.51 -13.75
N ASP A 38 -5.09 0.01 -12.54
CA ASP A 38 -5.25 0.78 -11.31
C ASP A 38 -4.26 1.97 -11.26
N ARG A 39 -3.01 1.76 -11.67
CA ARG A 39 -1.99 2.83 -11.77
C ARG A 39 -2.39 3.93 -12.74
N ARG A 40 -2.91 3.56 -13.92
CA ARG A 40 -3.42 4.53 -14.91
C ARG A 40 -4.64 5.29 -14.38
N LEU A 41 -5.51 4.61 -13.62
CA LEU A 41 -6.65 5.25 -12.97
C LEU A 41 -6.19 6.26 -11.90
N ILE A 42 -5.18 5.90 -11.10
CA ILE A 42 -4.56 6.81 -10.12
C ILE A 42 -3.99 8.04 -10.84
N ALA A 43 -3.22 7.86 -11.92
CA ALA A 43 -2.65 8.96 -12.68
C ALA A 43 -3.72 9.91 -13.24
N LYS A 44 -4.80 9.36 -13.80
CA LYS A 44 -5.93 10.16 -14.31
C LYS A 44 -6.59 10.98 -13.19
N LEU A 45 -6.88 10.35 -12.06
CA LEU A 45 -7.52 11.04 -10.93
C LEU A 45 -6.61 12.06 -10.26
N TYR A 46 -5.30 11.78 -10.22
CA TYR A 46 -4.30 12.66 -9.65
C TYR A 46 -4.12 13.94 -10.48
N ARG A 47 -4.13 13.83 -11.82
CA ARG A 47 -4.17 14.98 -12.74
C ARG A 47 -5.45 15.81 -12.61
N GLN A 48 -6.57 15.18 -12.25
CA GLN A 48 -7.84 15.87 -11.92
C GLN A 48 -7.85 16.47 -10.50
N GLU A 49 -6.69 16.53 -9.85
CA GLU A 49 -6.50 17.06 -8.49
C GLU A 49 -7.32 16.36 -7.39
N ALA A 50 -7.87 15.17 -7.69
CA ALA A 50 -8.70 14.45 -6.73
C ALA A 50 -7.94 14.20 -5.42
N ARG A 51 -8.66 14.25 -4.30
CA ARG A 51 -8.07 13.98 -2.98
C ARG A 51 -7.64 12.52 -2.91
N VAL A 52 -6.53 12.24 -2.25
CA VAL A 52 -5.99 10.88 -2.08
C VAL A 52 -7.02 9.92 -1.48
N LEU A 53 -7.87 10.40 -0.57
CA LEU A 53 -8.96 9.61 0.01
C LEU A 53 -10.00 9.19 -1.03
N ASP A 54 -10.35 10.06 -1.97
CA ASP A 54 -11.31 9.76 -3.04
C ASP A 54 -10.71 8.83 -4.08
N ILE A 55 -9.42 9.01 -4.40
CA ILE A 55 -8.65 8.09 -5.25
C ILE A 55 -8.65 6.70 -4.64
N ALA A 56 -8.30 6.61 -3.35
CA ALA A 56 -8.35 5.36 -2.60
C ALA A 56 -9.75 4.75 -2.73
N ASN A 57 -10.81 5.49 -2.38
CA ASN A 57 -12.19 5.00 -2.44
C ASN A 57 -12.57 4.42 -3.82
N LYS A 58 -12.19 5.09 -4.92
CA LYS A 58 -12.43 4.61 -6.29
C LYS A 58 -11.64 3.35 -6.64
N VAL A 59 -10.38 3.25 -6.20
CA VAL A 59 -9.49 2.11 -6.48
C VAL A 59 -9.76 0.89 -5.58
N GLY A 60 -10.31 1.12 -4.39
CA GLY A 60 -10.57 0.07 -3.40
C GLY A 60 -9.39 -0.31 -2.50
N CYS A 61 -8.29 0.46 -2.47
CA CYS A 61 -7.11 0.22 -1.62
C CYS A 61 -6.96 1.20 -0.44
N HIS A 62 -6.20 0.87 0.60
CA HIS A 62 -5.93 1.78 1.73
C HIS A 62 -5.26 3.10 1.27
N PRO A 63 -5.57 4.27 1.87
CA PRO A 63 -4.93 5.54 1.50
C PRO A 63 -3.40 5.49 1.60
N GLY A 64 -2.86 4.77 2.59
CA GLY A 64 -1.42 4.51 2.70
C GLY A 64 -0.81 3.86 1.45
N THR A 65 -1.54 2.93 0.81
CA THR A 65 -1.10 2.30 -0.45
C THR A 65 -1.00 3.32 -1.59
N ILE A 66 -1.90 4.31 -1.64
CA ILE A 66 -1.83 5.37 -2.65
C ILE A 66 -0.61 6.26 -2.41
N TYR A 67 -0.34 6.66 -1.16
CA TYR A 67 0.84 7.46 -0.84
C TYR A 67 2.15 6.75 -1.21
N GLU A 68 2.27 5.46 -0.90
CA GLU A 68 3.42 4.67 -1.31
C GLU A 68 3.54 4.59 -2.83
N GLU A 69 2.43 4.42 -3.54
CA GLU A 69 2.45 4.34 -4.99
C GLU A 69 2.86 5.66 -5.63
N LEU A 70 2.34 6.80 -5.15
CA LEU A 70 2.76 8.12 -5.61
C LEU A 70 4.26 8.35 -5.38
N ARG A 71 4.80 7.85 -4.26
CA ARG A 71 6.23 7.91 -3.97
C ARG A 71 7.07 7.08 -4.94
N ARG A 72 6.60 5.90 -5.35
CA ARG A 72 7.28 5.02 -6.34
C ARG A 72 7.27 5.58 -7.76
N GLY A 73 6.26 6.37 -8.10
CA GLY A 73 6.13 6.99 -9.42
C GLY A 73 6.59 8.44 -9.48
N ALA A 74 7.30 8.94 -8.46
CA ALA A 74 7.70 10.33 -8.37
C ALA A 74 8.86 10.61 -9.35
N THR A 75 8.60 11.46 -10.35
CA THR A 75 9.61 11.86 -11.34
C THR A 75 10.61 12.89 -10.79
N GLY A 76 10.28 13.54 -9.66
CA GLY A 76 11.07 14.63 -9.08
C GLY A 76 10.81 16.00 -9.74
N LYS A 77 9.93 16.04 -10.75
CA LYS A 77 9.43 17.26 -11.38
C LYS A 77 8.08 17.65 -10.78
N LEU A 78 7.75 18.93 -10.88
CA LEU A 78 6.42 19.45 -10.55
C LEU A 78 5.57 19.48 -11.82
N ASP A 79 4.29 19.18 -11.67
CA ASP A 79 3.28 19.34 -12.72
C ASP A 79 2.84 20.81 -12.83
N GLU A 80 1.94 21.07 -13.79
CA GLU A 80 1.33 22.39 -14.02
C GLU A 80 0.62 22.93 -12.78
N ASN A 81 0.19 22.05 -11.87
CA ASN A 81 -0.55 22.36 -10.65
C ASN A 81 0.39 22.43 -9.42
N GLN A 82 1.71 22.51 -9.66
CA GLN A 82 2.76 22.52 -8.64
C GLN A 82 2.75 21.29 -7.72
N ARG A 83 2.11 20.18 -8.13
CA ARG A 83 2.17 18.90 -7.43
C ARG A 83 3.34 18.07 -7.96
N PRO A 84 3.91 17.17 -7.16
CA PRO A 84 4.87 16.19 -7.68
C PRO A 84 4.26 15.38 -8.80
N GLU A 85 4.90 15.37 -9.96
CA GLU A 85 4.46 14.61 -11.13
C GLU A 85 4.50 13.11 -10.82
N TYR A 86 3.44 12.41 -11.22
CA TYR A 86 3.29 10.97 -11.05
C TYR A 86 3.23 10.26 -12.39
N ASP A 87 4.18 9.36 -12.63
CA ASP A 87 4.21 8.47 -13.80
C ASP A 87 3.83 7.02 -13.41
N PRO A 88 2.73 6.46 -13.97
CA PRO A 88 2.32 5.08 -13.70
C PRO A 88 3.30 4.03 -14.25
N ASP A 89 4.03 4.31 -15.33
CA ASP A 89 4.94 3.35 -15.96
C ASP A 89 6.25 3.25 -15.16
N LEU A 90 6.75 4.37 -14.63
CA LEU A 90 7.84 4.40 -13.66
C LEU A 90 7.51 3.57 -12.41
N ALA A 91 6.35 3.81 -11.80
CA ALA A 91 5.91 3.05 -10.63
C ALA A 91 5.82 1.54 -10.92
N GLN A 92 5.31 1.16 -12.10
CA GLN A 92 5.25 -0.23 -12.54
C GLN A 92 6.64 -0.85 -12.69
N LYS A 93 7.61 -0.11 -13.23
CA LYS A 93 9.00 -0.53 -13.39
C LYS A 93 9.66 -0.76 -12.04
N GLU A 94 9.48 0.15 -11.08
CA GLU A 94 10.01 0.00 -9.73
C GLU A 94 9.46 -1.22 -9.00
N VAL A 95 8.15 -1.47 -9.11
CA VAL A 95 7.52 -2.64 -8.48
C VAL A 95 8.09 -3.93 -9.06
N ARG A 96 8.27 -4.00 -10.39
CA ARG A 96 8.92 -5.14 -11.06
C ARG A 96 10.37 -5.29 -10.60
N ALA A 97 11.12 -4.20 -10.49
CA ALA A 97 12.50 -4.22 -10.00
C ALA A 97 12.60 -4.67 -8.53
N SER A 98 11.67 -4.23 -7.67
CA SER A 98 11.58 -4.66 -6.27
C SER A 98 11.28 -6.15 -6.15
N ILE A 99 10.39 -6.68 -6.98
CA ILE A 99 10.10 -8.12 -7.02
C ILE A 99 11.35 -8.89 -7.49
N ARG A 100 12.04 -8.41 -8.53
CA ARG A 100 13.28 -9.03 -9.03
C ARG A 100 14.39 -9.04 -7.97
N ARG A 101 14.57 -7.94 -7.23
CA ARG A 101 15.58 -7.82 -6.15
C ARG A 101 15.35 -8.78 -4.99
N ARG A 102 14.09 -9.07 -4.65
CA ARG A 102 13.77 -10.03 -3.57
C ARG A 102 14.23 -11.45 -3.89
N GLY A 103 14.35 -11.81 -5.18
CA GLY A 103 14.71 -13.16 -5.57
C GLY A 103 13.74 -14.22 -5.03
N ASN A 104 14.10 -15.49 -5.17
CA ASN A 104 13.35 -16.60 -4.61
C ASN A 104 14.09 -17.18 -3.41
N HIS A 105 13.68 -16.84 -2.19
CA HIS A 105 14.27 -17.38 -0.96
C HIS A 105 14.03 -18.90 -0.76
N ARG A 106 13.25 -19.56 -1.64
CA ARG A 106 12.87 -20.98 -1.50
C ARG A 106 13.90 -21.98 -2.06
N LYS A 107 15.13 -21.55 -2.38
CA LYS A 107 16.19 -22.43 -2.91
C LYS A 107 17.54 -22.17 -2.23
N ALA A 108 17.63 -22.41 -0.93
CA ALA A 108 18.88 -22.94 -0.40
C ALA A 108 18.60 -24.43 -0.13
N PRO A 109 19.14 -25.38 -0.92
CA PRO A 109 19.19 -26.75 -0.44
C PRO A 109 19.99 -26.71 0.86
N MET A 110 19.40 -27.19 1.96
CA MET A 110 20.14 -27.43 3.20
C MET A 110 21.34 -28.32 2.84
N PRO A 111 22.56 -28.02 3.29
CA PRO A 111 23.67 -28.93 3.07
C PRO A 111 23.28 -30.29 3.67
N ASN A 112 23.20 -31.32 2.82
CA ASN A 112 23.05 -32.70 3.30
C ASN A 112 24.32 -33.03 4.08
N THR A 113 24.27 -32.96 5.41
CA THR A 113 25.25 -33.60 6.29
C THR A 113 25.12 -35.10 6.11
N LYS A 114 25.84 -35.65 5.12
CA LYS A 114 26.17 -37.07 5.12
C LYS A 114 27.39 -37.21 6.02
N GLU A 115 27.13 -37.58 7.26
CA GLU A 115 28.10 -38.14 8.20
C GLU A 115 28.33 -39.60 7.77
N GLU A 116 29.49 -39.92 7.17
CA GLU A 116 30.05 -41.27 6.98
C GLU A 116 31.56 -41.07 6.72
N ASP A 117 32.56 -41.73 7.31
CA ASP A 117 32.76 -42.67 8.43
C ASP A 117 34.19 -42.45 8.95
#